data_AF-A0A351Y352-F1
#
_entry.id   AF-A0A351Y352-F1
#
_cell.length_a   1.000
_cell.length_b   1.000
_cell.length_c   1.000
_cell.angle_alpha   90.00
_cell.angle_beta   90.00
_cell.angle_gamma   90.00
#
_symmetry.space_group_name_H-M   'P 1'
#
loop_
_entity.id
_entity.type
_entity.pdbx_description
1 polymer ?
#
loop_
_entity_poly.entity_id
_entity_poly.type
_entity_poly.pdbx_seq_one_letter_code
_entity_poly.pdbx_strand_id
1 'polypeptide(L)' 'MNSDGTLDSAFTAGGSFNGTVKTILVQSDGKILVGGIFTSYNGTTANYITRINSDGTIDTGFNVGGA' A
#
# COMPACT_ATOMS: atom_id res chain seq x y z
N MET A 1 -8.66 -15.91 -6.18
CA MET A 1 -9.13 -17.13 -6.89
C MET A 1 -10.45 -17.50 -6.27
N ASN A 2 -11.44 -17.82 -7.09
CA ASN A 2 -12.74 -18.26 -6.62
C ASN A 2 -12.66 -19.70 -6.07
N SER A 3 -13.66 -20.12 -5.31
CA SER A 3 -13.72 -21.48 -4.74
C SER A 3 -13.73 -22.60 -5.79
N ASP A 4 -14.05 -22.28 -7.04
CA ASP A 4 -14.06 -23.20 -8.19
C ASP A 4 -12.71 -23.26 -8.93
N GLY A 5 -11.68 -22.57 -8.43
CA GLY A 5 -10.36 -22.51 -9.05
C GLY A 5 -10.24 -21.57 -10.24
N THR A 6 -11.30 -20.83 -10.60
CA THR A 6 -11.23 -19.79 -11.62
C THR A 6 -10.52 -18.54 -11.10
N LEU A 7 -10.00 -17.73 -12.04
CA LEU A 7 -9.50 -16.41 -11.72
C LEU A 7 -10.64 -15.56 -11.16
N ASP A 8 -10.37 -14.94 -10.02
CA ASP A 8 -11.30 -14.01 -9.39
C ASP A 8 -11.22 -12.67 -10.12
N SER A 9 -12.16 -12.43 -11.03
CA SER A 9 -12.26 -11.17 -11.77
C SER A 9 -12.85 -10.02 -10.95
N ALA A 10 -13.40 -10.30 -9.76
CA ALA A 10 -13.84 -9.27 -8.82
C ALA A 10 -12.67 -8.71 -8.00
N PHE A 11 -11.53 -9.39 -8.00
CA PHE A 11 -10.31 -8.89 -7.39
C PHE A 11 -9.84 -7.61 -8.06
N THR A 12 -10.04 -6.49 -7.39
CA THR A 12 -9.42 -5.20 -7.71
C THR A 12 -8.31 -4.94 -6.71
N ALA A 13 -7.07 -4.87 -7.18
CA ALA A 13 -5.96 -4.43 -6.34
C ALA A 13 -6.18 -2.94 -6.03
N GLY A 14 -6.65 -2.62 -4.83
CA GLY A 14 -6.98 -1.26 -4.42
C GLY A 14 -5.79 -0.29 -4.32
N GLY A 15 -4.56 -0.80 -4.44
CA GLY A 15 -3.33 -0.04 -4.31
C GLY A 15 -2.40 -0.18 -5.51
N SER A 16 -1.90 0.94 -6.03
CA SER A 16 -0.94 1.01 -7.12
C SER A 16 0.25 1.89 -6.75
N PHE A 17 1.43 1.28 -6.66
CA PHE A 17 2.70 1.98 -6.50
C PHE A 17 3.32 2.23 -7.88
N ASN A 18 3.83 3.43 -8.12
CA ASN A 18 4.49 3.76 -9.40
C ASN A 18 5.94 3.24 -9.52
N GLY A 19 6.38 2.43 -8.56
CA GLY A 19 7.75 1.94 -8.46
C GLY A 19 7.83 0.68 -7.61
N THR A 20 9.04 0.19 -7.39
CA THR A 20 9.24 -1.10 -6.72
C THR A 20 9.01 -1.00 -5.22
N VAL A 21 8.04 -1.77 -4.70
CA VAL A 21 7.94 -2.04 -3.26
C VAL A 21 9.03 -3.03 -2.86
N LYS A 22 9.83 -2.70 -1.85
CA LYS A 22 10.94 -3.51 -1.34
C LYS A 22 10.64 -4.19 -0.01
N THR A 23 9.79 -3.57 0.80
CA THR A 23 9.42 -4.09 2.12
C THR A 23 7.98 -3.75 2.47
N ILE A 24 7.33 -4.64 3.21
CA ILE A 24 5.97 -4.51 3.71
C ILE A 24 5.95 -5.03 5.14
N LEU A 25 5.35 -4.26 6.05
CA LEU A 25 5.14 -4.65 7.44
C LEU A 25 3.70 -4.33 7.85
N VAL A 26 2.95 -5.36 8.23
CA VAL A 26 1.64 -5.19 8.86
C VAL A 26 1.85 -4.89 10.33
N GLN A 27 1.31 -3.78 10.81
CA GLN A 27 1.37 -3.33 12.19
C GLN A 27 0.25 -3.99 13.03
N SER A 28 0.39 -3.95 14.35
CA SER A 28 -0.58 -4.57 15.27
C SER A 28 -1.98 -3.94 15.22
N ASP A 29 -2.10 -2.70 14.71
CA ASP A 29 -3.37 -1.98 14.51
C ASP A 29 -3.99 -2.23 13.13
N GLY A 30 -3.41 -3.14 12.32
CA GLY A 30 -3.88 -3.49 10.98
C GLY A 30 -3.43 -2.54 9.87
N LYS A 31 -2.72 -1.45 10.20
CA LYS A 31 -2.11 -0.59 9.17
C LYS A 31 -0.88 -1.26 8.57
N ILE A 32 -0.49 -0.82 7.38
CA ILE A 32 0.57 -1.46 6.59
C ILE A 32 1.62 -0.41 6.26
N LEU A 33 2.83 -0.60 6.80
CA LEU A 33 4.00 0.19 6.43
C LEU A 33 4.63 -0.39 5.17
N VAL A 34 4.88 0.46 4.17
CA VAL A 34 5.42 0.06 2.87
C VAL A 34 6.65 0.90 2.58
N GLY A 35 7.75 0.25 2.19
CA GLY A 35 9.00 0.89 1.82
C GLY A 35 9.53 0.41 0.47
N GLY A 36 10.18 1.28 -0.29
CA GLY A 36 10.69 0.93 -1.62
C GLY A 36 11.25 2.09 -2.44
N ILE A 37 11.29 1.88 -3.75
CA ILE A 37 11.73 2.84 -4.77
C ILE A 37 10.49 3.27 -5.55
N PHE A 38 9.57 3.94 -4.87
CA PHE A 38 8.36 4.54 -5.43
C PHE A 38 8.29 6.01 -4.99
N THR A 39 7.56 6.81 -5.75
CA THR A 39 7.32 8.23 -5.44
C THR A 39 5.84 8.56 -5.36
N SER A 40 4.96 7.61 -5.72
CA SER A 40 3.52 7.74 -5.52
C SER A 40 2.82 6.42 -5.23
N TYR A 41 1.69 6.54 -4.53
CA TYR A 41 0.70 5.49 -4.30
C TYR A 41 -0.67 6.01 -4.68
N ASN A 42 -1.37 5.33 -5.58
CA ASN A 42 -2.68 5.75 -6.13
C ASN A 42 -2.70 7.20 -6.65
N GLY A 43 -1.59 7.65 -7.23
CA GLY A 43 -1.43 9.03 -7.73
C GLY A 43 -1.14 10.08 -6.66
N THR A 44 -1.18 9.75 -5.38
CA THR A 44 -0.76 10.64 -4.29
C THR A 44 0.74 10.49 -4.03
N THR A 45 1.43 11.62 -3.81
CA THR A 45 2.85 11.65 -3.48
C THR A 45 3.15 10.83 -2.23
N ALA A 46 4.07 9.88 -2.36
CA ALA A 46 4.51 8.99 -1.29
C ALA A 46 5.97 8.62 -1.58
N ASN A 47 6.91 9.32 -0.94
CA ASN A 47 8.33 9.19 -1.29
C ASN A 47 8.99 8.09 -0.47
N TYR A 48 9.25 6.95 -1.11
CA TYR A 48 10.04 5.81 -0.62
C TYR A 48 9.46 5.05 0.58
N ILE A 49 8.74 5.71 1.48
CA ILE A 49 8.08 5.13 2.65
C ILE A 49 6.69 5.74 2.76
N THR A 50 5.68 4.90 2.99
CA THR A 50 4.31 5.33 3.30
C THR A 50 3.65 4.34 4.24
N ARG A 51 2.56 4.74 4.88
CA ARG A 51 1.66 3.85 5.60
C ARG A 51 0.28 3.92 4.98
N ILE A 52 -0.33 2.76 4.78
CA ILE A 52 -1.71 2.63 4.31
C ILE A 52 -2.56 1.98 5.39
N ASN A 53 -3.84 2.34 5.43
CA ASN A 53 -4.85 1.71 6.27
C ASN A 53 -5.17 0.30 5.75
N SER A 54 -5.87 -0.50 6.55
CA SER A 54 -6.26 -1.88 6.19
C SER A 54 -7.18 -1.95 4.96
N ASP A 55 -7.86 -0.85 4.62
CA ASP A 55 -8.70 -0.72 3.43
C ASP A 55 -7.91 -0.28 2.18
N GLY A 56 -6.59 -0.11 2.29
CA GLY A 56 -5.71 0.33 1.22
C GLY A 56 -5.68 1.85 1.00
N THR A 57 -6.37 2.67 1.79
CA THR A 57 -6.24 4.13 1.72
C THR A 57 -4.94 4.60 2.38
N ILE A 58 -4.41 5.76 1.98
CA ILE A 58 -3.23 6.34 2.65
C ILE A 58 -3.59 6.75 4.07
N ASP A 59 -2.75 6.39 5.04
CA ASP A 59 -2.82 6.94 6.38
C ASP A 59 -2.21 8.35 6.39
N THR A 60 -3.07 9.36 6.30
CA THR A 60 -2.66 10.78 6.30
C THR A 60 -2.11 11.26 7.64
N GLY A 61 -2.28 10.48 8.72
CA GLY A 61 -1.70 10.75 10.03
C GLY A 61 -0.26 10.23 10.19
N PHE A 62 0.26 9.50 9.20
CA PHE A 62 1.61 8.98 9.24
C PHE A 62 2.64 10.05 8.83
N ASN A 63 3.43 10.50 9.80
CA ASN A 63 4.53 11.44 9.57
C ASN A 63 5.85 10.66 9.35
N VAL A 64 6.40 10.73 8.13
CA VAL A 64 7.69 10.11 7.73
C VAL A 64 8.94 10.84 8.26
N GLY A 65 8.76 11.75 9.22
CA GLY A 65 9.77 12.72 9.62
C GLY A 65 9.73 13.93 8.69
N GLY A 66 9.52 15.12 9.25
CA GLY A 66 9.69 16.37 8.52
C GLY A 66 11.16 16.64 8.27
N ALA A 67 11.45 17.40 7.20
CA ALA A 67 12.77 17.98 6.98
C ALA A 67 13.15 18.96 8.11
#